data_AF-A0A2V9WTM6-F1
#
_entry.id   AF-A0A2V9WTM6-F1
#
_cell.length_a   1.000
_cell.length_b   1.000
_cell.length_c   1.000
_cell.angle_alpha   90.00
_cell.angle_beta   90.00
_cell.angle_gamma   90.00
#
_symmetry.space_group_name_H-M   'P 1'
#
loop_
_entity.id
_entity.type
_entity.pdbx_description
1 polymer ?
#
loop_
_entity_poly.entity_id
_entity_poly.type
_entity_poly.pdbx_seq_one_letter_code
_entity_poly.pdbx_strand_id
1 'polypeptide(L)'
;MISRTRFIITAALLCHLLPTFPLVTRQLLFAQNPVGSPTATSPQVAPTAPSVASEEEITIRATEQEKVGPIFKLRGHAEIHYETYVLYADEISYNSQSGDATAEGHVVLDGGPNDEHIEASRGRYNIHSQTGHFESVVGTIGLRFRGTRSILTSSNPFAFTGKIVEKTGPDHYLVYDGTVTTCELPHPKWKFSAHKVVVDVGGNAKIYRSTFRIKGVPVFYFPFATHPVERQARHSGFLIPNFGNSSRKGYIVGQSAYWDINRSMDATLGAEYYSIRGWGQRGELRVRPSETSFLDLNYLGVLDRGIGFPPVKQGGENARLNAEGLFGHFRGVANLDYLSSFVFRLAFNEIYSQAVNSEVKSEAFLSNTSHGFSYNASSER
;
A
#
# COMPACT_ATOMS: atom_id res chain seq x y z
N MET A 1 -45.09 13.79 -34.30
CA MET A 1 -45.01 13.18 -32.94
C MET A 1 -45.33 11.71 -33.06
N ILE A 2 -44.31 10.83 -33.10
CA ILE A 2 -44.32 9.36 -32.93
C ILE A 2 -42.87 8.96 -33.27
N SER A 3 -41.94 9.19 -32.34
CA SER A 3 -40.55 8.67 -32.41
C SER A 3 -39.84 8.91 -31.06
N ARG A 4 -40.51 8.57 -29.96
CA ARG A 4 -39.93 8.64 -28.60
C ARG A 4 -40.21 7.40 -27.74
N THR A 5 -40.91 6.39 -28.29
CA THR A 5 -41.37 5.20 -27.54
C THR A 5 -40.65 3.90 -27.92
N ARG A 6 -39.52 3.96 -28.64
CA ARG A 6 -38.70 2.76 -28.97
C ARG A 6 -37.35 2.69 -28.24
N PHE A 7 -37.03 3.65 -27.36
CA PHE A 7 -35.77 3.66 -26.60
C PHE A 7 -35.89 3.13 -25.16
N ILE A 8 -37.10 2.78 -24.70
CA ILE A 8 -37.35 2.33 -23.31
C ILE A 8 -37.52 0.79 -23.21
N ILE A 9 -37.63 0.08 -24.34
CA ILE A 9 -37.85 -1.39 -24.35
C ILE A 9 -36.54 -2.19 -24.49
N THR A 10 -35.42 -1.55 -24.85
CA THR A 10 -34.09 -2.21 -24.93
C THR A 10 -33.26 -2.15 -23.64
N ALA A 11 -33.74 -1.46 -22.59
CA ALA A 11 -33.03 -1.35 -21.29
C ALA A 11 -33.56 -2.29 -20.19
N ALA A 12 -34.59 -3.11 -20.47
CA ALA A 12 -35.22 -4.00 -19.49
C ALA A 12 -34.92 -5.50 -19.70
N LEU A 13 -34.03 -5.87 -20.62
CA LEU A 13 -33.78 -7.27 -20.98
C LEU A 13 -32.33 -7.74 -20.79
N LEU A 14 -31.57 -7.08 -19.92
CA LEU A 14 -30.17 -7.42 -19.60
C LEU A 14 -29.91 -7.54 -18.09
N CYS A 15 -30.95 -7.92 -17.33
CA CYS A 15 -30.88 -8.09 -15.86
C CYS A 15 -31.20 -9.52 -15.38
N HIS A 16 -31.21 -10.51 -16.27
CA HIS A 16 -31.41 -11.91 -15.88
C HIS A 16 -30.37 -12.80 -16.57
N LEU A 17 -29.25 -13.05 -15.89
CA LEU A 17 -28.38 -14.24 -16.03
C LEU A 17 -27.35 -14.22 -14.90
N LEU A 18 -27.83 -14.34 -13.66
CA LEU A 18 -27.05 -14.73 -12.49
C LEU A 18 -27.34 -16.23 -12.24
N PRO A 19 -26.43 -17.17 -12.55
CA PRO A 19 -26.60 -18.55 -12.15
C PRO A 19 -26.37 -18.68 -10.63
N THR A 20 -27.44 -19.04 -9.94
CA THR A 20 -27.49 -19.42 -8.52
C THR A 20 -26.77 -20.75 -8.29
N PHE A 21 -25.75 -20.77 -7.42
CA PHE A 21 -25.21 -22.01 -6.87
C PHE A 21 -26.09 -22.51 -5.72
N PRO A 22 -26.46 -23.81 -5.65
CA PRO A 22 -27.21 -24.35 -4.53
C PRO A 22 -26.29 -24.59 -3.32
N LEU A 23 -26.68 -24.02 -2.19
CA LEU A 23 -26.16 -24.35 -0.86
C LEU A 23 -26.59 -25.77 -0.48
N VAL A 24 -25.63 -26.68 -0.35
CA VAL A 24 -25.83 -28.00 0.27
C VAL A 24 -25.54 -27.87 1.76
N THR A 25 -26.59 -27.75 2.56
CA THR A 25 -26.56 -27.90 4.01
C THR A 25 -26.57 -29.39 4.36
N ARG A 26 -25.45 -29.92 4.88
CA ARG A 26 -25.48 -31.16 5.66
C ARG A 26 -25.55 -30.81 7.14
N GLN A 27 -26.76 -30.89 7.68
CA GLN A 27 -26.99 -31.12 9.10
C GLN A 27 -26.49 -32.54 9.41
N LEU A 28 -25.55 -32.68 10.35
CA LEU A 28 -25.32 -33.95 11.02
C LEU A 28 -25.88 -33.84 12.44
N LEU A 29 -26.78 -34.77 12.71
CA LEU A 29 -27.55 -34.93 13.92
C LEU A 29 -26.64 -35.28 15.11
N PHE A 30 -26.89 -34.61 16.22
CA PHE A 30 -26.45 -35.01 17.55
C PHE A 30 -27.18 -36.30 17.95
N ALA A 31 -26.42 -37.34 18.28
CA ALA A 31 -26.93 -38.50 19.02
C ALA A 31 -26.69 -38.26 20.52
N GLN A 32 -27.78 -38.17 21.28
CA GLN A 32 -27.78 -38.41 22.72
C GLN A 32 -28.08 -39.89 22.96
N ASN A 33 -27.33 -40.55 23.84
CA ASN A 33 -27.89 -41.13 25.07
C ASN A 33 -26.80 -41.75 25.99
N PRO A 34 -27.12 -41.96 27.30
CA PRO A 34 -26.20 -41.71 28.41
C PRO A 34 -25.71 -42.97 29.13
N VAL A 35 -24.91 -42.77 30.18
CA VAL A 35 -24.85 -43.45 31.50
C VAL A 35 -23.40 -43.67 31.95
N GLY A 36 -23.08 -43.19 33.17
CA GLY A 36 -22.00 -43.75 34.01
C GLY A 36 -21.03 -42.73 34.61
N SER A 37 -21.25 -42.35 35.87
CA SER A 37 -20.22 -41.92 36.83
C SER A 37 -20.24 -42.93 38.00
N PRO A 38 -19.25 -43.05 38.92
CA PRO A 38 -18.25 -42.06 39.37
C PRO A 38 -16.80 -42.65 39.47
N THR A 39 -15.70 -41.96 39.80
CA THR A 39 -15.34 -41.35 41.10
C THR A 39 -13.90 -40.79 41.03
N ALA A 40 -13.60 -39.78 41.87
CA ALA A 40 -12.33 -39.50 42.58
C ALA A 40 -11.26 -38.52 41.99
N THR A 41 -11.27 -37.32 42.59
CA THR A 41 -10.15 -36.64 43.31
C THR A 41 -9.00 -35.97 42.54
N SER A 42 -9.00 -34.62 42.52
CA SER A 42 -7.99 -33.74 43.15
C SER A 42 -8.07 -32.30 42.59
N PRO A 43 -8.17 -31.23 43.41
CA PRO A 43 -8.09 -29.85 42.94
C PRO A 43 -6.63 -29.38 42.85
N GLN A 44 -6.11 -29.23 41.63
CA GLN A 44 -4.83 -28.55 41.39
C GLN A 44 -5.05 -27.04 41.35
N VAL A 45 -4.71 -26.37 42.46
CA VAL A 45 -4.62 -24.92 42.57
C VAL A 45 -3.47 -24.45 41.69
N ALA A 46 -3.77 -23.72 40.61
CA ALA A 46 -2.79 -22.93 39.90
C ALA A 46 -2.51 -21.64 40.70
N PRO A 47 -1.25 -21.27 40.98
CA PRO A 47 -0.95 -20.02 41.66
C PRO A 47 -1.16 -18.85 40.70
N THR A 48 -2.12 -17.99 41.04
CA THR A 48 -2.29 -16.67 40.42
C THR A 48 -1.09 -15.81 40.81
N ALA A 49 -0.17 -15.58 39.88
CA ALA A 49 0.80 -14.51 40.02
C ALA A 49 0.01 -13.18 40.00
N PRO A 50 0.18 -12.29 41.00
CA PRO A 50 -0.42 -10.96 40.92
C PRO A 50 0.22 -10.22 39.75
N SER A 51 -0.61 -9.78 38.79
CA SER A 51 -0.20 -8.75 37.85
C SER A 51 0.07 -7.49 38.68
N VAL A 52 1.34 -7.18 38.88
CA VAL A 52 1.72 -5.84 39.31
C VAL A 52 1.32 -4.95 38.15
N ALA A 53 0.22 -4.21 38.31
CA ALA A 53 -0.06 -3.05 37.50
C ALA A 53 1.16 -2.14 37.66
N SER A 54 1.93 -1.97 36.60
CA SER A 54 2.97 -0.95 36.55
C SER A 54 2.28 0.38 36.80
N GLU A 55 2.53 1.02 37.94
CA GLU A 55 2.24 2.45 38.08
C GLU A 55 3.00 3.14 36.95
N GLU A 56 2.26 3.72 36.00
CA GLU A 56 2.82 4.44 34.86
C GLU A 56 3.64 5.63 35.41
N GLU A 57 4.96 5.45 35.52
CA GLU A 57 5.85 6.43 36.13
C GLU A 57 6.06 7.63 35.18
N ILE A 58 5.26 8.68 35.38
CA ILE A 58 5.47 9.97 34.71
C ILE A 58 6.62 10.69 35.41
N THR A 59 7.73 10.90 34.70
CA THR A 59 8.87 11.68 35.20
C THR A 59 8.82 13.09 34.64
N ILE A 60 8.84 14.09 35.53
CA ILE A 60 8.80 15.51 35.16
C ILE A 60 10.09 16.20 35.60
N ARG A 61 10.70 16.98 34.70
CA ARG A 61 11.90 17.78 34.97
C ARG A 61 11.71 19.19 34.40
N ALA A 62 12.15 20.20 35.14
CA ALA A 62 12.20 21.59 34.70
C ALA A 62 13.06 22.40 35.68
N THR A 63 13.52 23.57 35.26
CA THR A 63 14.24 24.52 36.11
C THR A 63 13.35 25.05 37.22
N GLU A 64 12.12 25.45 36.88
CA GLU A 64 11.11 25.91 37.81
C GLU A 64 9.85 25.05 37.67
N GLN A 65 9.29 24.66 38.81
CA GLN A 65 8.08 23.83 38.88
C GLN A 65 7.11 24.42 39.90
N GLU A 66 5.89 24.75 39.45
CA GLU A 66 4.79 25.21 40.30
C GLU A 66 3.61 24.25 40.12
N LYS A 67 3.06 23.75 41.24
CA LYS A 67 1.86 22.90 41.22
C LYS A 67 0.67 23.66 41.80
N VAL A 68 -0.36 23.86 41.01
CA VAL A 68 -1.63 24.48 41.42
C VAL A 68 -2.76 23.47 41.20
N GLY A 69 -3.14 22.77 42.26
CA GLY A 69 -4.12 21.68 42.17
C GLY A 69 -3.61 20.52 41.28
N PRO A 70 -4.34 20.12 40.22
CA PRO A 70 -3.89 19.09 39.28
C PRO A 70 -2.94 19.63 38.20
N ILE A 71 -2.70 20.94 38.14
CA ILE A 71 -1.91 21.57 37.08
C ILE A 71 -0.47 21.77 37.54
N PHE A 72 0.48 21.24 36.77
CA PHE A 72 1.90 21.50 36.85
C PHE A 72 2.27 22.56 35.82
N LYS A 73 2.90 23.64 36.26
CA LYS A 73 3.53 24.64 35.40
C LYS A 73 5.03 24.46 35.48
N LEU A 74 5.63 24.17 34.34
CA LEU A 74 7.02 23.78 34.19
C LEU A 74 7.71 24.82 33.31
N ARG A 75 8.82 25.40 33.78
CA ARG A 75 9.53 26.45 33.06
C ARG A 75 11.03 26.20 33.03
N GLY A 76 11.63 26.52 31.89
CA GLY A 76 13.06 26.41 31.63
C GLY A 76 13.47 24.96 31.43
N HIS A 77 13.62 24.55 30.17
CA HIS A 77 13.97 23.18 29.77
C HIS A 77 13.03 22.15 30.43
N ALA A 78 11.72 22.34 30.20
CA ALA A 78 10.70 21.46 30.73
C ALA A 78 10.68 20.15 29.93
N GLU A 79 10.68 19.03 30.64
CA GLU A 79 10.70 17.68 30.09
C GLU A 79 9.63 16.83 30.81
N ILE A 80 8.79 16.15 30.05
CA ILE A 80 7.86 15.16 30.56
C ILE A 80 8.15 13.84 29.87
N HIS A 81 8.52 12.82 30.65
CA HIS A 81 8.71 11.45 30.17
C HIS A 81 7.48 10.64 30.53
N TYR A 82 6.93 9.95 29.54
CA TYR A 82 5.82 9.01 29.72
C TYR A 82 6.02 7.82 28.79
N GLU A 83 6.08 6.62 29.38
CA GLU A 83 6.40 5.38 28.66
C GLU A 83 7.67 5.52 27.79
N THR A 84 7.50 5.55 26.47
CA THR A 84 8.56 5.71 25.47
C THR A 84 8.59 7.11 24.85
N TYR A 85 7.68 7.99 25.25
CA TYR A 85 7.60 9.37 24.78
C TYR A 85 8.36 10.31 25.72
N VAL A 86 8.97 11.33 25.13
CA VAL A 86 9.51 12.47 25.85
C VAL A 86 9.03 13.75 25.18
N LEU A 87 8.41 14.63 25.97
CA LEU A 87 7.97 15.95 25.54
C LEU A 87 8.89 17.01 26.15
N TYR A 88 9.56 17.77 25.29
CA TYR A 88 10.41 18.91 25.66
C TYR A 88 9.76 20.23 25.24
N ALA A 89 9.92 21.29 26.03
CA ALA A 89 9.64 22.67 25.65
C ALA A 89 10.27 23.70 26.62
N ASP A 90 10.18 24.97 26.29
CA ASP A 90 10.59 26.06 27.18
C ASP A 90 9.61 26.22 28.36
N GLU A 91 8.30 26.13 28.09
CA GLU A 91 7.23 26.12 29.09
C GLU A 91 6.21 25.00 28.79
N ILE A 92 5.85 24.23 29.82
CA ILE A 92 4.80 23.21 29.75
C ILE A 92 3.79 23.42 30.87
N SER A 93 2.51 23.49 30.53
CA SER A 93 1.40 23.37 31.48
C SER A 93 0.76 21.99 31.34
N TYR A 94 0.88 21.16 32.37
CA TYR A 94 0.42 19.77 32.38
C TYR A 94 -0.68 19.55 33.42
N ASN A 95 -1.82 19.00 33.02
CA ASN A 95 -2.90 18.59 33.91
C ASN A 95 -2.82 17.09 34.19
N SER A 96 -2.47 16.70 35.42
CA SER A 96 -2.30 15.29 35.79
C SER A 96 -3.61 14.50 35.94
N GLN A 97 -4.77 15.15 35.89
CA GLN A 97 -6.06 14.45 35.90
C GLN A 97 -6.55 14.12 34.50
N SER A 98 -6.40 15.04 33.54
CA SER A 98 -6.84 14.83 32.15
C SER A 98 -5.75 14.28 31.24
N GLY A 99 -4.48 14.42 31.61
CA GLY A 99 -3.32 14.08 30.78
C GLY A 99 -2.95 15.16 29.77
N ASP A 100 -3.63 16.31 29.76
CA ASP A 100 -3.38 17.38 28.79
C ASP A 100 -2.13 18.17 29.14
N ALA A 101 -1.20 18.24 28.19
CA ALA A 101 -0.01 19.09 28.22
C ALA A 101 -0.13 20.16 27.13
N THR A 102 0.03 21.43 27.51
CA THR A 102 0.23 22.56 26.58
C THR A 102 1.68 22.98 26.65
N ALA A 103 2.37 22.96 25.53
CA ALA A 103 3.79 23.21 25.41
C ALA A 103 4.03 24.42 24.49
N GLU A 104 4.91 25.33 24.91
CA GLU A 104 5.28 26.54 24.16
C GLU A 104 6.79 26.74 24.14
N GLY A 105 7.32 27.12 22.96
CA GLY A 105 8.74 27.36 22.75
C GLY A 105 9.54 26.06 22.60
N HIS A 106 10.26 25.93 21.48
CA HIS A 106 11.10 24.76 21.16
C HIS A 106 10.44 23.42 21.51
N VAL A 107 9.18 23.23 21.11
CA VAL A 107 8.43 22.04 21.45
C VAL A 107 9.00 20.86 20.67
N VAL A 108 9.39 19.80 21.37
CA VAL A 108 9.86 18.55 20.75
C VAL A 108 9.11 17.37 21.37
N LEU A 109 8.41 16.59 20.56
CA LEU A 109 7.90 15.27 20.95
C LEU A 109 8.79 14.20 20.33
N ASP A 110 9.41 13.39 21.18
CA ASP A 110 10.36 12.35 20.80
C ASP A 110 9.92 10.97 21.28
N GLY A 111 10.23 9.94 20.49
CA GLY A 111 10.11 8.54 20.88
C GLY A 111 8.82 7.86 20.41
N GLY A 112 8.12 7.20 21.32
CA GLY A 112 6.95 6.39 20.95
C GLY A 112 7.30 5.08 20.22
N PRO A 113 6.28 4.27 19.87
CA PRO A 113 6.48 2.99 19.19
C PRO A 113 7.05 3.13 17.77
N ASN A 114 6.93 4.31 17.17
CA ASN A 114 7.31 4.59 15.79
C ASN A 114 8.59 5.43 15.66
N ASP A 115 9.30 5.70 16.77
CA ASP A 115 10.41 6.66 16.86
C ASP A 115 10.07 7.96 16.12
N GLU A 116 9.01 8.61 16.57
CA GLU A 116 8.63 9.93 16.08
C GLU A 116 9.53 11.00 16.69
N HIS A 117 9.85 12.00 15.88
CA HIS A 117 10.56 13.21 16.29
C HIS A 117 9.79 14.37 15.67
N ILE A 118 9.10 15.16 16.48
CA ILE A 118 8.23 16.25 16.04
C ILE A 118 8.71 17.53 16.73
N GLU A 119 9.30 18.43 15.95
CA GLU A 119 9.65 19.78 16.36
C GLU A 119 8.52 20.75 15.98
N ALA A 120 8.13 21.62 16.91
CA ALA A 120 7.05 22.59 16.72
C ALA A 120 7.29 23.89 17.51
N SER A 121 6.60 24.95 17.09
CA SER A 121 6.61 26.23 17.83
C SER A 121 5.72 26.20 19.09
N ARG A 122 4.60 25.49 19.00
CA ARG A 122 3.60 25.28 20.05
C ARG A 122 2.92 23.93 19.84
N GLY A 123 2.51 23.29 20.93
CA GLY A 123 1.76 22.04 20.86
C GLY A 123 0.78 21.87 22.01
N ARG A 124 -0.33 21.17 21.75
CA ARG A 124 -1.14 20.51 22.77
C ARG A 124 -0.99 19.01 22.58
N TYR A 125 -0.73 18.28 23.66
CA TYR A 125 -0.57 16.83 23.62
C TYR A 125 -1.26 16.21 24.83
N ASN A 126 -2.11 15.23 24.61
CA ASN A 126 -2.71 14.45 25.67
C ASN A 126 -1.92 13.15 25.82
N ILE A 127 -1.28 12.99 26.98
CA ILE A 127 -0.31 11.93 27.23
C ILE A 127 -0.98 10.55 27.31
N HIS A 128 -2.19 10.48 27.89
CA HIS A 128 -2.93 9.22 28.04
C HIS A 128 -3.51 8.71 26.71
N SER A 129 -4.12 9.61 25.92
CA SER A 129 -4.71 9.23 24.62
C SER A 129 -3.70 9.26 23.47
N GLN A 130 -2.49 9.75 23.71
CA GLN A 130 -1.43 9.92 22.71
C GLN A 130 -1.89 10.73 21.49
N THR A 131 -2.75 11.72 21.73
CA THR A 131 -3.28 12.63 20.71
C THR A 131 -2.65 14.01 20.85
N GLY A 132 -2.51 14.75 19.75
CA GLY A 132 -1.87 16.05 19.80
C GLY A 132 -2.20 16.95 18.62
N HIS A 133 -1.89 18.23 18.81
CA HIS A 133 -2.04 19.29 17.84
C HIS A 133 -0.81 20.19 17.93
N PHE A 134 -0.08 20.31 16.83
CA PHE A 134 1.21 21.01 16.77
C PHE A 134 1.21 22.06 15.66
N GLU A 135 1.85 23.20 15.91
CA GLU A 135 1.93 24.33 14.98
C GLU A 135 3.36 24.59 14.48
N SER A 136 3.49 24.88 13.18
CA SER A 136 4.78 25.09 12.49
C SER A 136 5.74 23.93 12.69
N VAL A 137 5.35 22.78 12.13
CA VAL A 137 5.93 21.49 12.45
C VAL A 137 6.99 21.08 11.43
N VAL A 138 8.08 20.53 11.94
CA VAL A 138 9.03 19.69 11.20
C VAL A 138 9.11 18.37 11.95
N GLY A 139 8.91 17.26 11.26
CA GLY A 139 8.97 15.97 11.93
C GLY A 139 9.42 14.82 11.06
N THR A 140 9.85 13.76 11.71
CA THR A 140 10.23 12.49 11.10
C THR A 140 9.61 11.33 11.87
N ILE A 141 9.25 10.27 11.16
CA ILE A 141 8.78 9.01 11.74
C ILE A 141 9.66 7.88 11.20
N GLY A 142 10.03 6.95 12.10
CA GLY A 142 10.91 5.83 11.77
C GLY A 142 12.39 6.22 11.66
N LEU A 143 12.76 7.36 12.24
CA LEU A 143 14.14 7.85 12.35
C LEU A 143 14.46 8.12 13.79
N ARG A 144 15.59 7.58 14.26
CA ARG A 144 16.17 7.93 15.54
C ARG A 144 17.47 8.69 15.34
N PHE A 145 17.58 9.87 15.94
CA PHE A 145 18.80 10.65 15.93
C PHE A 145 19.67 10.32 17.15
N ARG A 146 20.97 10.06 16.92
CA ARG A 146 22.00 9.92 17.96
C ARG A 146 23.20 10.79 17.60
N GLY A 147 23.21 12.01 18.12
CA GLY A 147 24.20 13.03 17.74
C GLY A 147 24.07 13.35 16.26
N THR A 148 25.15 13.20 15.49
CA THR A 148 25.14 13.42 14.03
C THR A 148 24.70 12.22 13.20
N ARG A 149 24.37 11.09 13.83
CA ARG A 149 23.97 9.86 13.12
C ARG A 149 22.46 9.67 13.15
N SER A 150 21.85 9.52 11.98
CA SER A 150 20.48 9.04 11.82
C SER A 150 20.48 7.51 11.76
N ILE A 151 19.57 6.88 12.52
CA ILE A 151 19.34 5.44 12.49
C ILE A 151 17.92 5.22 11.98
N LEU A 152 17.79 4.44 10.91
CA LEU A 152 16.48 4.04 10.42
C LEU A 152 15.91 2.97 11.33
N THR A 153 14.79 3.26 11.98
CA THR A 153 14.06 2.31 12.83
C THR A 153 12.84 1.73 12.12
N SER A 154 12.40 2.40 11.04
CA SER A 154 11.43 1.87 10.09
C SER A 154 12.09 1.52 8.75
N SER A 155 11.45 0.59 8.04
CA SER A 155 11.78 0.24 6.66
C SER A 155 11.46 1.35 5.65
N ASN A 156 10.43 2.16 5.94
CA ASN A 156 9.97 3.27 5.11
C ASN A 156 9.86 4.53 5.98
N PRO A 157 11.00 5.07 6.40
CA PRO A 157 11.01 6.33 7.11
C PRO A 157 10.46 7.46 6.26
N PHE A 158 9.82 8.43 6.89
CA PHE A 158 9.37 9.63 6.19
C PHE A 158 9.54 10.88 7.05
N ALA A 159 9.78 11.97 6.36
CA ALA A 159 9.85 13.30 6.92
C ALA A 159 8.65 14.13 6.43
N PHE A 160 8.11 14.95 7.31
CA PHE A 160 7.04 15.86 7.00
C PHE A 160 7.28 17.25 7.58
N THR A 161 6.70 18.25 6.94
CA THR A 161 6.52 19.58 7.50
C THR A 161 5.06 19.95 7.38
N GLY A 162 4.55 20.80 8.24
CA GLY A 162 3.17 21.22 8.18
C GLY A 162 2.94 22.51 8.95
N LYS A 163 2.02 23.34 8.47
CA LYS A 163 1.55 24.47 9.26
C LYS A 163 0.87 23.98 10.54
N ILE A 164 0.07 22.93 10.41
CA ILE A 164 -0.63 22.25 11.51
C ILE A 164 -0.44 20.75 11.32
N VAL A 165 -0.10 20.05 12.41
CA VAL A 165 -0.09 18.58 12.46
C VAL A 165 -0.97 18.12 13.61
N GLU A 166 -1.96 17.28 13.29
CA GLU A 166 -2.83 16.64 14.26
C GLU A 166 -2.49 15.16 14.35
N LYS A 167 -2.17 14.70 15.55
CA LYS A 167 -2.03 13.29 15.90
C LYS A 167 -3.35 12.86 16.52
N THR A 168 -4.16 12.05 15.83
CA THR A 168 -5.47 11.62 16.35
C THR A 168 -5.44 10.21 16.94
N GLY A 169 -4.25 9.59 16.97
CA GLY A 169 -4.00 8.30 17.62
C GLY A 169 -2.51 7.95 17.56
N PRO A 170 -2.11 6.80 18.12
CA PRO A 170 -0.72 6.32 18.11
C PRO A 170 -0.09 6.32 16.71
N ASP A 171 -0.86 5.85 15.72
CA ASP A 171 -0.39 5.59 14.36
C ASP A 171 -1.06 6.47 13.29
N HIS A 172 -1.79 7.52 13.68
CA HIS A 172 -2.59 8.32 12.73
C HIS A 172 -2.32 9.82 12.83
N TYR A 173 -1.91 10.40 11.71
CA TYR A 173 -1.47 11.79 11.59
C TYR A 173 -2.19 12.51 10.45
N LEU A 174 -2.58 13.76 10.68
CA LEU A 174 -3.07 14.67 9.66
C LEU A 174 -2.12 15.86 9.58
N VAL A 175 -1.52 16.07 8.41
CA VAL A 175 -0.64 17.19 8.12
C VAL A 175 -1.37 18.16 7.21
N TYR A 176 -1.52 19.40 7.64
CA TYR A 176 -2.16 20.46 6.86
C TYR A 176 -1.12 21.47 6.37
N ASP A 177 -1.27 21.84 5.09
CA ASP A 177 -0.41 22.81 4.38
C ASP A 177 1.07 22.53 4.61
N GLY A 178 1.49 21.38 4.09
CA GLY A 178 2.75 20.76 4.46
C GLY A 178 3.50 20.14 3.31
N THR A 179 4.62 19.51 3.64
CA THR A 179 5.37 18.68 2.69
C THR A 179 5.60 17.29 3.25
N VAL A 180 5.64 16.28 2.38
CA VAL A 180 6.03 14.91 2.75
C VAL A 180 7.08 14.38 1.79
N THR A 181 8.07 13.65 2.32
CA THR A 181 9.14 13.01 1.56
C THR A 181 9.71 11.81 2.31
N THR A 182 10.19 10.81 1.58
CA THR A 182 11.02 9.73 2.15
C THR A 182 12.51 9.95 1.89
N CYS A 183 12.89 11.11 1.33
CA CYS A 183 14.29 11.51 1.26
C CYS A 183 14.82 11.88 2.64
N GLU A 184 16.13 11.73 2.80
CA GLU A 184 16.87 12.26 3.94
C GLU A 184 16.82 13.80 3.97
N LEU A 185 16.59 14.35 5.16
CA LEU A 185 16.67 15.78 5.45
C LEU A 185 18.14 16.20 5.71
N PRO A 186 18.52 17.47 5.48
CA PRO A 186 17.68 18.63 5.16
C PRO A 186 17.48 18.90 3.65
N HIS A 187 18.12 18.13 2.76
CA HIS A 187 18.12 18.40 1.32
C HIS A 187 17.38 17.31 0.51
N PRO A 188 16.04 17.23 0.62
CA PRO A 188 15.28 16.20 -0.07
C PRO A 188 15.33 16.42 -1.58
N LYS A 189 15.68 15.36 -2.33
CA LYS A 189 15.72 15.39 -3.80
C LYS A 189 14.33 15.55 -4.41
N TRP A 190 13.30 15.06 -3.72
CA TRP A 190 11.90 15.22 -4.11
C TRP A 190 11.02 15.41 -2.87
N LYS A 191 9.86 16.06 -3.04
CA LYS A 191 8.83 16.17 -2.01
C LYS A 191 7.46 16.40 -2.64
N PHE A 192 6.41 15.94 -1.98
CA PHE A 192 5.05 16.43 -2.25
C PHE A 192 4.80 17.63 -1.35
N SER A 193 4.32 18.73 -1.92
CA SER A 193 3.74 19.85 -1.17
C SER A 193 2.23 19.77 -1.30
N ALA A 194 1.52 19.57 -0.19
CA ALA A 194 0.11 19.19 -0.18
C ALA A 194 -0.69 20.01 0.83
N HIS A 195 -1.95 20.28 0.49
CA HIS A 195 -2.87 20.92 1.41
C HIS A 195 -3.25 20.00 2.58
N LYS A 196 -3.40 18.69 2.31
CA LYS A 196 -3.72 17.70 3.35
C LYS A 196 -2.99 16.41 3.06
N VAL A 197 -2.28 15.89 4.06
CA VAL A 197 -1.73 14.53 4.07
C VAL A 197 -2.34 13.80 5.25
N VAL A 198 -2.86 12.60 5.01
CA VAL A 198 -3.31 11.69 6.06
C VAL A 198 -2.32 10.53 6.06
N VAL A 199 -1.68 10.27 7.19
CA VAL A 199 -0.69 9.21 7.33
C VAL A 199 -1.18 8.19 8.35
N ASP A 200 -1.37 6.97 7.85
CA ASP A 200 -1.55 5.76 8.66
C ASP A 200 -0.17 5.07 8.77
N VAL A 201 0.45 5.08 9.94
CA VAL A 201 1.75 4.42 10.18
C VAL A 201 1.56 2.90 10.05
N GLY A 202 2.45 2.25 9.30
CA GLY A 202 2.26 0.85 8.89
C GLY A 202 1.23 0.67 7.76
N GLY A 203 0.65 1.74 7.22
CA GLY A 203 -0.31 1.70 6.12
C GLY A 203 0.07 2.62 4.97
N ASN A 204 -0.77 3.64 4.71
CA ASN A 204 -0.64 4.53 3.57
C ASN A 204 -0.60 6.00 3.99
N ALA A 205 0.13 6.80 3.21
CA ALA A 205 0.02 8.23 3.17
C ALA A 205 -0.91 8.63 2.01
N LYS A 206 -2.09 9.18 2.33
CA LYS A 206 -3.03 9.75 1.37
C LYS A 206 -2.78 11.25 1.24
N ILE A 207 -2.43 11.69 0.05
CA ILE A 207 -1.96 13.04 -0.25
C ILE A 207 -3.00 13.74 -1.14
N TYR A 208 -3.61 14.81 -0.65
CA TYR A 208 -4.67 15.53 -1.34
C TYR A 208 -4.20 16.91 -1.81
N ARG A 209 -4.57 17.27 -3.05
CA ARG A 209 -4.27 18.57 -3.68
C ARG A 209 -2.80 18.91 -3.53
N SER A 210 -1.95 18.14 -4.20
CA SER A 210 -0.50 18.17 -4.02
C SER A 210 0.24 18.55 -5.28
N THR A 211 1.39 19.19 -5.10
CA THR A 211 2.37 19.46 -6.15
C THR A 211 3.61 18.65 -5.86
N PHE A 212 3.95 17.74 -6.78
CA PHE A 212 5.20 16.99 -6.73
C PHE A 212 6.34 17.89 -7.20
N ARG A 213 7.38 18.01 -6.38
CA ARG A 213 8.54 18.87 -6.63
C ARG A 213 9.82 18.05 -6.64
N ILE A 214 10.69 18.28 -7.62
CA ILE A 214 12.04 17.70 -7.69
C ILE A 214 13.04 18.83 -7.51
N LYS A 215 13.96 18.73 -6.55
CA LYS A 215 14.94 19.77 -6.20
C LYS A 215 14.30 21.17 -6.06
N GLY A 216 13.09 21.22 -5.50
CA GLY A 216 12.32 22.46 -5.33
C GLY A 216 11.54 22.93 -6.57
N VAL A 217 11.73 22.35 -7.75
CA VAL A 217 10.99 22.69 -8.98
C VAL A 217 9.66 21.92 -9.03
N PRO A 218 8.50 22.59 -9.20
CA PRO A 218 7.22 21.91 -9.34
C PRO A 218 7.15 21.20 -10.70
N VAL A 219 6.91 19.89 -10.69
CA VAL A 219 6.87 19.05 -11.90
C VAL A 219 5.44 18.72 -12.29
N PHE A 220 4.62 18.29 -11.33
CA PHE A 220 3.25 17.85 -11.62
C PHE A 220 2.32 18.11 -10.43
N TYR A 221 1.06 18.42 -10.74
CA TYR A 221 0.00 18.57 -9.75
C TYR A 221 -0.88 17.31 -9.72
N PHE A 222 -1.08 16.75 -8.54
CA PHE A 222 -1.93 15.60 -8.29
C PHE A 222 -3.12 15.99 -7.39
N PRO A 223 -4.38 15.83 -7.84
CA PRO A 223 -5.54 16.07 -6.98
C PRO A 223 -5.60 15.05 -5.83
N PHE A 224 -5.14 13.83 -6.08
CA PHE A 224 -5.02 12.75 -5.12
C PHE A 224 -3.82 11.87 -5.48
N ALA A 225 -3.01 11.53 -4.49
CA ALA A 225 -1.89 10.60 -4.59
C ALA A 225 -1.87 9.71 -3.34
N THR A 226 -1.38 8.48 -3.47
CA THR A 226 -1.13 7.59 -2.33
C THR A 226 0.31 7.14 -2.35
N HIS A 227 0.93 7.02 -1.18
CA HIS A 227 2.28 6.48 -1.02
C HIS A 227 2.30 5.46 0.12
N PRO A 228 2.83 4.24 -0.11
CA PRO A 228 2.92 3.24 0.95
C PRO A 228 3.95 3.66 2.02
N VAL A 229 3.60 3.47 3.29
CA VAL A 229 4.45 3.80 4.46
C VAL A 229 5.00 2.52 5.11
N GLU A 230 4.72 1.34 4.55
CA GLU A 230 5.17 0.03 5.03
C GLU A 230 6.01 -0.75 3.98
N ARG A 231 6.97 -1.58 4.43
CA ARG A 231 7.90 -2.36 3.59
C ARG A 231 7.25 -3.21 2.50
N GLN A 232 6.08 -3.77 2.79
CA GLN A 232 5.39 -4.76 1.95
C GLN A 232 3.95 -4.34 1.62
N ALA A 233 3.74 -3.03 1.60
CA ALA A 233 2.45 -2.46 1.27
C ALA A 233 2.21 -2.54 -0.26
N ARG A 234 1.62 -3.65 -0.71
CA ARG A 234 0.94 -3.72 -2.00
C ARG A 234 -0.36 -2.94 -1.86
N HIS A 235 -0.52 -1.86 -2.62
CA HIS A 235 -1.75 -1.08 -2.57
C HIS A 235 -2.22 -0.64 -3.93
N SER A 236 -3.53 -0.76 -4.13
CA SER A 236 -4.21 -0.30 -5.32
C SER A 236 -4.01 1.20 -5.53
N GLY A 237 -3.68 1.61 -6.74
CA GLY A 237 -3.44 3.00 -7.06
C GLY A 237 -3.00 3.23 -8.49
N PHE A 238 -2.99 4.50 -8.89
CA PHE A 238 -2.42 4.90 -10.17
C PHE A 238 -0.90 4.83 -10.10
N LEU A 239 -0.30 4.16 -11.06
CA LEU A 239 1.15 4.15 -11.25
C LEU A 239 1.60 5.49 -11.86
N ILE A 240 2.90 5.75 -11.77
CA ILE A 240 3.49 6.94 -12.41
C ILE A 240 3.18 6.87 -13.92
N PRO A 241 2.59 7.91 -14.51
CA PRO A 241 2.31 7.93 -15.94
C PRO A 241 3.60 7.76 -16.73
N ASN A 242 3.56 7.01 -17.83
CA ASN A 242 4.72 6.81 -18.67
C ASN A 242 4.74 7.82 -19.83
N PHE A 243 5.89 8.46 -19.99
CA PHE A 243 6.16 9.38 -21.09
C PHE A 243 7.38 8.89 -21.85
N GLY A 244 7.32 8.89 -23.18
CA GLY A 244 8.42 8.43 -24.01
C GLY A 244 8.38 9.02 -25.41
N ASN A 245 9.47 8.85 -26.14
CA ASN A 245 9.55 9.17 -27.56
C ASN A 245 10.27 8.04 -28.29
N SER A 246 9.74 7.64 -29.44
CA SER A 246 10.26 6.57 -30.28
C SER A 246 10.11 6.94 -31.74
N SER A 247 11.10 6.61 -32.58
CA SER A 247 10.97 6.75 -34.03
C SER A 247 9.83 5.90 -34.62
N ARG A 248 9.43 4.83 -33.92
CA ARG A 248 8.38 3.90 -34.38
C ARG A 248 7.01 4.24 -33.78
N LYS A 249 6.94 4.60 -32.49
CA LYS A 249 5.66 4.88 -31.80
C LYS A 249 5.33 6.39 -31.74
N GLY A 250 6.32 7.25 -31.98
CA GLY A 250 6.26 8.70 -31.76
C GLY A 250 6.34 9.05 -30.28
N TYR A 251 5.73 10.17 -29.90
CA TYR A 251 5.42 10.49 -28.51
C TYR A 251 4.48 9.45 -27.93
N ILE A 252 4.80 9.01 -26.71
CA ILE A 252 4.09 8.01 -25.92
C ILE A 252 3.62 8.70 -24.65
N VAL A 253 2.35 8.55 -24.33
CA VAL A 253 1.76 8.95 -23.04
C VAL A 253 0.87 7.82 -22.58
N GLY A 254 1.05 7.33 -21.37
CA GLY A 254 0.16 6.32 -20.84
C GLY A 254 0.00 6.39 -19.34
N GLN A 255 -1.01 5.65 -18.89
CA GLN A 255 -1.42 5.58 -17.51
C GLN A 255 -1.75 4.14 -17.18
N SER A 256 -1.27 3.69 -16.03
CA SER A 256 -1.56 2.37 -15.49
C SER A 256 -2.14 2.49 -14.09
N ALA A 257 -2.95 1.51 -13.71
CA ALA A 257 -3.47 1.32 -12.37
C ALA A 257 -3.06 -0.07 -11.89
N TYR A 258 -2.44 -0.10 -10.71
CA TYR A 258 -2.19 -1.33 -9.98
C TYR A 258 -3.40 -1.61 -9.08
N TRP A 259 -3.80 -2.87 -9.01
CA TRP A 259 -4.90 -3.36 -8.19
C TRP A 259 -4.40 -4.51 -7.34
N ASP A 260 -4.26 -4.25 -6.03
CA ASP A 260 -4.06 -5.27 -5.03
C ASP A 260 -5.40 -5.94 -4.72
N ILE A 261 -5.59 -7.19 -5.17
CA ILE A 261 -6.87 -7.90 -5.06
C ILE A 261 -6.92 -8.65 -3.73
N ASN A 262 -5.85 -9.38 -3.40
CA ASN A 262 -5.65 -10.05 -2.11
C ASN A 262 -4.17 -10.41 -1.93
N ARG A 263 -3.82 -11.02 -0.79
CA ARG A 263 -2.43 -11.38 -0.44
C ARG A 263 -1.69 -12.23 -1.49
N SER A 264 -2.41 -12.99 -2.31
CA SER A 264 -1.85 -13.89 -3.33
C SER A 264 -2.17 -13.45 -4.76
N MET A 265 -2.82 -12.31 -4.99
CA MET A 265 -3.28 -11.92 -6.32
C MET A 265 -3.21 -10.41 -6.52
N ASP A 266 -2.61 -10.00 -7.63
CA ASP A 266 -2.56 -8.61 -8.06
C ASP A 266 -2.70 -8.48 -9.57
N ALA A 267 -3.21 -7.33 -10.00
CA ALA A 267 -3.36 -7.00 -11.41
C ALA A 267 -2.86 -5.60 -11.72
N THR A 268 -2.29 -5.39 -12.90
CA THR A 268 -1.96 -4.07 -13.45
C THR A 268 -2.65 -3.90 -14.78
N LEU A 269 -3.43 -2.84 -14.93
CA LEU A 269 -4.10 -2.49 -16.17
C LEU A 269 -3.62 -1.13 -16.63
N GLY A 270 -3.29 -1.00 -17.91
CA GLY A 270 -2.75 0.23 -18.47
C GLY A 270 -3.21 0.51 -19.88
N ALA A 271 -3.25 1.79 -20.21
CA ALA A 271 -3.50 2.29 -21.55
C ALA A 271 -2.39 3.25 -21.96
N GLU A 272 -1.92 3.13 -23.19
CA GLU A 272 -0.88 3.96 -23.77
C GLU A 272 -1.38 4.57 -25.07
N TYR A 273 -1.09 5.84 -25.28
CA TYR A 273 -1.31 6.55 -26.52
C TYR A 273 0.02 6.75 -27.25
N TYR A 274 0.11 6.18 -28.44
CA TYR A 274 1.22 6.35 -29.37
C TYR A 274 0.81 7.36 -30.44
N SER A 275 1.47 8.51 -30.52
CA SER A 275 1.11 9.56 -31.47
C SER A 275 1.14 9.11 -32.94
N ILE A 276 2.04 8.20 -33.31
CA ILE A 276 2.12 7.64 -34.68
C ILE A 276 1.21 6.42 -34.84
N ARG A 277 1.09 5.57 -33.82
CA ARG A 277 0.46 4.23 -33.94
C ARG A 277 -0.97 4.15 -33.43
N GLY A 278 -1.42 4.96 -32.47
CA GLY A 278 -2.76 4.85 -31.88
C GLY A 278 -2.74 4.32 -30.45
N TRP A 279 -3.76 3.56 -30.06
CA TRP A 279 -3.96 3.14 -28.67
C TRP A 279 -3.37 1.75 -28.39
N GLY A 280 -2.57 1.66 -27.34
CA GLY A 280 -2.07 0.43 -26.74
C GLY A 280 -2.77 0.13 -25.42
N GLN A 281 -2.92 -1.15 -25.12
CA GLN A 281 -3.54 -1.69 -23.92
C GLN A 281 -2.57 -2.69 -23.30
N ARG A 282 -2.35 -2.61 -21.99
CA ARG A 282 -1.51 -3.54 -21.25
C ARG A 282 -2.30 -4.14 -20.09
N GLY A 283 -2.11 -5.42 -19.87
CA GLY A 283 -2.64 -6.13 -18.72
C GLY A 283 -1.60 -7.08 -18.15
N GLU A 284 -1.44 -7.08 -16.85
CA GLU A 284 -0.65 -8.06 -16.10
C GLU A 284 -1.54 -8.59 -14.98
N LEU A 285 -1.61 -9.91 -14.83
CA LEU A 285 -2.25 -10.57 -13.70
C LEU A 285 -1.27 -11.58 -13.12
N ARG A 286 -1.02 -11.46 -11.82
CA ARG A 286 -0.16 -12.38 -11.09
C ARG A 286 -0.95 -13.02 -9.96
N VAL A 287 -0.86 -14.33 -9.88
CA VAL A 287 -1.48 -15.15 -8.82
C VAL A 287 -0.41 -16.06 -8.23
N ARG A 288 -0.38 -16.17 -6.90
CA ARG A 288 0.55 -16.99 -6.12
C ARG A 288 -0.20 -17.77 -5.03
N PRO A 289 -0.96 -18.82 -5.38
CA PRO A 289 -1.78 -19.57 -4.42
C PRO A 289 -0.95 -20.28 -3.33
N SER A 290 0.28 -20.69 -3.64
CA SER A 290 1.22 -21.32 -2.71
C SER A 290 2.67 -20.96 -3.09
N GLU A 291 3.65 -21.35 -2.29
CA GLU A 291 5.08 -21.14 -2.60
C GLU A 291 5.53 -21.85 -3.89
N THR A 292 4.83 -22.92 -4.27
CA THR A 292 5.15 -23.77 -5.43
C THR A 292 4.19 -23.58 -6.60
N SER A 293 3.16 -22.76 -6.45
CA SER A 293 2.14 -22.56 -7.49
C SER A 293 2.05 -21.09 -7.88
N PHE A 294 2.04 -20.82 -9.17
CA PHE A 294 1.91 -19.48 -9.69
C PHE A 294 1.11 -19.45 -11.00
N LEU A 295 0.55 -18.30 -11.31
CA LEU A 295 -0.02 -17.96 -12.60
C LEU A 295 0.35 -16.52 -12.93
N ASP A 296 0.97 -16.32 -14.09
CA ASP A 296 1.33 -15.03 -14.65
C ASP A 296 0.71 -14.90 -16.03
N LEU A 297 -0.22 -13.96 -16.18
CA LEU A 297 -0.86 -13.61 -17.45
C LEU A 297 -0.42 -12.21 -17.85
N ASN A 298 0.18 -12.08 -19.02
CA ASN A 298 0.59 -10.82 -19.62
C ASN A 298 -0.17 -10.62 -20.92
N TYR A 299 -0.68 -9.41 -21.14
CA TYR A 299 -1.44 -9.02 -22.31
C TYR A 299 -0.94 -7.68 -22.85
N LEU A 300 -0.75 -7.62 -24.17
CA LEU A 300 -0.47 -6.40 -24.92
C LEU A 300 -1.35 -6.39 -26.17
N GLY A 301 -2.21 -5.39 -26.29
CA GLY A 301 -3.01 -5.12 -27.47
C GLY A 301 -2.70 -3.74 -28.05
N VAL A 302 -2.65 -3.59 -29.37
CA VAL A 302 -2.51 -2.28 -30.02
C VAL A 302 -3.52 -2.13 -31.15
N LEU A 303 -4.38 -1.13 -31.00
CA LEU A 303 -5.29 -0.63 -32.02
C LEU A 303 -4.53 0.34 -32.93
N ASP A 304 -3.83 -0.24 -33.91
CA ASP A 304 -2.98 0.52 -34.83
C ASP A 304 -3.80 1.28 -35.89
N ARG A 305 -3.58 2.59 -35.99
CA ARG A 305 -4.14 3.44 -37.05
C ARG A 305 -3.44 3.23 -38.39
N GLY A 306 -2.29 2.58 -38.39
CA GLY A 306 -1.47 2.28 -39.56
C GLY A 306 -0.55 3.42 -39.94
N ILE A 307 0.44 3.10 -40.79
CA ILE A 307 1.45 4.04 -41.28
C ILE A 307 1.56 4.05 -42.79
N GLY A 308 2.03 5.16 -43.35
CA GLY A 308 2.20 5.35 -44.79
C GLY A 308 0.92 5.75 -45.52
N PHE A 309 1.03 5.87 -46.85
CA PHE A 309 -0.08 6.15 -47.76
C PHE A 309 -0.07 5.15 -48.92
N PRO A 310 -1.04 4.21 -49.00
CA PRO A 310 -2.16 4.01 -48.07
C PRO A 310 -1.72 3.49 -46.69
N PRO A 311 -2.50 3.71 -45.61
CA PRO A 311 -2.12 3.27 -44.26
C PRO A 311 -2.06 1.74 -44.15
N VAL A 312 -0.92 1.21 -43.77
CA VAL A 312 -0.71 -0.21 -43.48
C VAL A 312 -0.76 -0.43 -41.97
N LYS A 313 -1.71 -1.25 -41.50
CA LYS A 313 -1.87 -1.57 -40.08
C LYS A 313 -0.96 -2.74 -39.68
N GLN A 314 -0.28 -2.57 -38.56
CA GLN A 314 0.56 -3.58 -37.90
C GLN A 314 0.04 -3.94 -36.50
N GLY A 315 -1.17 -3.47 -36.16
CA GLY A 315 -1.82 -3.71 -34.88
C GLY A 315 -2.17 -5.18 -34.67
N GLY A 316 -2.50 -5.51 -33.43
CA GLY A 316 -2.71 -6.88 -33.01
C GLY A 316 -2.61 -7.03 -31.50
N GLU A 317 -2.51 -8.28 -31.09
CA GLU A 317 -2.50 -8.70 -29.70
C GLU A 317 -1.43 -9.77 -29.45
N ASN A 318 -0.87 -9.75 -28.25
CA ASN A 318 -0.01 -10.78 -27.69
C ASN A 318 -0.50 -11.07 -26.27
N ALA A 319 -0.75 -12.34 -25.96
CA ALA A 319 -1.10 -12.81 -24.64
C ALA A 319 -0.20 -13.99 -24.25
N ARG A 320 0.45 -13.91 -23.09
CA ARG A 320 1.29 -14.98 -22.56
C ARG A 320 0.81 -15.40 -21.18
N LEU A 321 0.58 -16.70 -21.00
CA LEU A 321 0.23 -17.32 -19.74
C LEU A 321 1.35 -18.27 -19.32
N ASN A 322 1.97 -18.02 -18.18
CA ASN A 322 2.82 -18.99 -17.50
C ASN A 322 2.11 -19.44 -16.23
N ALA A 323 1.99 -20.74 -16.01
CA ALA A 323 1.40 -21.25 -14.79
C ALA A 323 2.10 -22.52 -14.33
N GLU A 324 2.17 -22.70 -13.03
CA GLU A 324 2.61 -23.92 -12.38
C GLU A 324 1.71 -24.18 -11.18
N GLY A 325 1.37 -25.44 -10.94
CA GLY A 325 0.63 -25.79 -9.75
C GLY A 325 0.58 -27.28 -9.48
N LEU A 326 0.22 -27.62 -8.25
CA LEU A 326 -0.02 -28.99 -7.82
C LEU A 326 -1.53 -29.28 -7.79
N PHE A 327 -1.93 -30.32 -8.52
CA PHE A 327 -3.29 -30.85 -8.59
C PHE A 327 -3.28 -32.26 -7.97
N GLY A 328 -3.42 -32.32 -6.64
CA GLY A 328 -3.21 -33.57 -5.89
C GLY A 328 -1.74 -34.00 -5.97
N HIS A 329 -1.48 -35.15 -6.59
CA HIS A 329 -0.11 -35.67 -6.78
C HIS A 329 0.52 -35.28 -8.12
N PHE A 330 -0.21 -34.56 -8.98
CA PHE A 330 0.28 -34.14 -10.29
C PHE A 330 0.74 -32.69 -10.25
N ARG A 331 1.97 -32.44 -10.71
CA ARG A 331 2.48 -31.11 -11.03
C ARG A 331 2.10 -30.77 -12.45
N GLY A 332 1.35 -29.70 -12.63
CA GLY A 332 1.03 -29.11 -13.93
C GLY A 332 1.87 -27.87 -14.19
N VAL A 333 2.38 -27.74 -15.41
CA VAL A 333 3.06 -26.55 -15.92
C VAL A 333 2.44 -26.18 -17.26
N ALA A 334 2.16 -24.91 -17.47
CA ALA A 334 1.67 -24.38 -18.73
C ALA A 334 2.46 -23.13 -19.11
N ASN A 335 2.92 -23.07 -20.36
CA ASN A 335 3.50 -21.90 -20.99
C ASN A 335 2.78 -21.71 -22.32
N LEU A 336 1.73 -20.90 -22.31
CA LEU A 336 0.89 -20.64 -23.48
C LEU A 336 1.20 -19.25 -24.02
N ASP A 337 1.50 -19.17 -25.31
CA ASP A 337 1.82 -17.92 -26.01
C ASP A 337 0.86 -17.77 -27.20
N TYR A 338 0.06 -16.72 -27.17
CA TYR A 338 -0.82 -16.34 -28.26
C TYR A 338 -0.31 -15.06 -28.90
N LEU A 339 -0.04 -15.14 -30.19
CA LEU A 339 0.38 -13.99 -30.99
C LEU A 339 -0.50 -13.87 -32.23
N SER A 340 -1.12 -12.70 -32.39
CA SER A 340 -1.94 -12.37 -33.56
C SER A 340 -1.14 -12.34 -34.88
N SER A 341 0.06 -11.75 -34.88
CA SER A 341 0.96 -11.74 -36.05
C SER A 341 2.42 -11.47 -35.68
N PHE A 342 3.35 -12.03 -36.46
CA PHE A 342 4.79 -11.74 -36.32
C PHE A 342 5.12 -10.26 -36.62
N VAL A 343 4.38 -9.64 -37.54
CA VAL A 343 4.51 -8.22 -37.86
C VAL A 343 4.18 -7.36 -36.63
N PHE A 344 3.12 -7.70 -35.89
CA PHE A 344 2.77 -7.04 -34.63
C PHE A 344 3.89 -7.17 -33.59
N ARG A 345 4.42 -8.38 -33.38
CA ARG A 345 5.54 -8.61 -32.45
C ARG A 345 6.76 -7.78 -32.80
N LEU A 346 7.15 -7.77 -34.07
CA LEU A 346 8.28 -6.98 -34.55
C LEU A 346 8.05 -5.47 -34.38
N ALA A 347 6.80 -5.02 -34.54
CA ALA A 347 6.41 -3.61 -34.45
C ALA A 347 6.37 -3.07 -33.01
N PHE A 348 5.85 -3.85 -32.07
CA PHE A 348 5.44 -3.33 -30.76
C PHE A 348 6.19 -3.93 -29.56
N ASN A 349 6.87 -5.07 -29.72
CA ASN A 349 7.64 -5.65 -28.62
C ASN A 349 8.85 -4.76 -28.29
N GLU A 350 9.06 -4.52 -27.00
CA GLU A 350 10.09 -3.63 -26.47
C GLU A 350 11.44 -4.36 -26.30
N ILE A 351 11.41 -5.70 -26.26
CA ILE A 351 12.57 -6.56 -26.09
C ILE A 351 13.01 -7.09 -27.46
N TYR A 352 14.18 -6.68 -27.92
CA TYR A 352 14.70 -7.05 -29.24
C TYR A 352 14.70 -8.56 -29.49
N SER A 353 15.19 -9.36 -28.53
CA SER A 353 15.25 -10.83 -28.67
C SER A 353 13.88 -11.47 -28.81
N GLN A 354 12.84 -10.89 -28.23
CA GLN A 354 11.46 -11.34 -28.41
C GLN A 354 10.86 -10.81 -29.72
N ALA A 355 11.21 -9.58 -30.12
CA ALA A 355 10.72 -8.95 -31.34
C ALA A 355 11.15 -9.71 -32.61
N VAL A 356 12.37 -10.27 -32.60
CA VAL A 356 12.95 -11.02 -33.73
C VAL A 356 12.73 -12.52 -33.67
N ASN A 357 12.14 -13.04 -32.59
CA ASN A 357 11.80 -14.45 -32.53
C ASN A 357 10.79 -14.75 -33.65
N SER A 358 10.94 -15.87 -34.34
CA SER A 358 10.06 -16.35 -35.41
C SER A 358 9.13 -17.47 -34.94
N GLU A 359 9.25 -17.89 -33.69
CA GLU A 359 8.48 -18.99 -33.12
C GLU A 359 7.51 -18.47 -32.06
N VAL A 360 6.40 -19.18 -31.91
CA VAL A 360 5.41 -19.03 -30.85
C VAL A 360 5.12 -20.45 -30.43
N LYS A 361 5.41 -20.79 -29.17
CA LYS A 361 5.22 -22.13 -28.64
C LYS A 361 4.20 -22.08 -27.52
N SER A 362 3.26 -23.00 -27.53
CA SER A 362 2.34 -23.23 -26.44
C SER A 362 2.52 -24.65 -25.93
N GLU A 363 3.05 -24.79 -24.72
CA GLU A 363 3.37 -26.07 -24.11
C GLU A 363 2.60 -26.23 -22.80
N ALA A 364 2.06 -27.43 -22.57
CA ALA A 364 1.50 -27.83 -21.30
C ALA A 364 2.06 -29.21 -20.92
N PHE A 365 2.43 -29.36 -19.66
CA PHE A 365 3.06 -30.54 -19.10
C PHE A 365 2.39 -30.92 -17.79
N LEU A 366 2.14 -32.21 -17.60
CA LEU A 366 1.64 -32.81 -16.36
C LEU A 366 2.57 -33.94 -15.96
N SER A 367 3.07 -33.93 -14.73
CA SER A 367 3.94 -34.97 -14.18
C SER A 367 3.52 -35.41 -12.80
N ASN A 368 3.66 -36.70 -12.49
CA ASN A 368 3.55 -37.24 -11.14
C ASN A 368 4.61 -38.33 -10.95
N THR A 369 5.42 -38.19 -9.91
CA THR A 369 6.38 -39.23 -9.51
C THR A 369 5.95 -39.79 -8.16
N SER A 370 5.55 -41.06 -8.13
CA SER A 370 5.15 -41.74 -6.89
C SER A 370 5.60 -43.21 -6.92
N HIS A 371 6.03 -43.72 -5.75
CA HIS A 371 6.42 -45.13 -5.58
C HIS A 371 7.47 -45.64 -6.60
N GLY A 372 8.39 -44.78 -7.03
CA GLY A 372 9.43 -45.12 -8.01
C GLY A 372 8.99 -45.11 -9.47
N PHE A 373 7.72 -44.78 -9.77
CA PHE A 373 7.19 -44.62 -11.12
C PHE A 373 6.96 -43.14 -11.44
N SER A 374 7.26 -42.73 -12.68
CA SER A 374 6.99 -41.38 -13.20
C SER A 374 5.96 -41.44 -14.31
N TYR A 375 4.87 -40.69 -14.16
CA TYR A 375 3.80 -40.53 -15.15
C TYR A 375 3.86 -39.11 -15.71
N ASN A 376 4.07 -38.98 -17.02
CA ASN A 376 4.20 -37.69 -17.69
C ASN A 376 3.25 -37.60 -18.89
N ALA A 377 2.60 -36.45 -19.07
CA ALA A 377 1.81 -36.11 -20.24
C ALA A 377 2.20 -34.70 -20.71
N SER A 378 2.29 -34.49 -22.02
CA SER A 378 2.63 -33.19 -22.58
C SER A 378 1.83 -32.90 -23.85
N SER A 379 1.59 -31.63 -24.13
CA SER A 379 1.00 -31.13 -25.37
C SER A 379 1.73 -29.87 -25.78
N GLU A 380 2.14 -29.79 -27.04
CA GLU A 380 2.82 -28.64 -27.65
C GLU A 380 2.03 -28.22 -28.91
N ARG A 381 1.97 -26.91 -29.16
CA ARG A 381 1.42 -26.32 -30.38
C ARG A 381 2.26 -25.14 -30.86
#